data_AF-A0A2K3K359-F1
#
_entry.id   AF-A0A2K3K359-F1
#
_cell.length_a   1.000
_cell.length_b   1.000
_cell.length_c   1.000
_cell.angle_alpha   90.00
_cell.angle_beta   90.00
_cell.angle_gamma   90.00
#
_symmetry.space_group_name_H-M   'P 1'
#
loop_
_entity.id
_entity.type
_entity.pdbx_description
1 polymer ?
#
loop_
_entity_poly.entity_id
_entity_poly.type
_entity_poly.pdbx_seq_one_letter_code
_entity_poly.pdbx_strand_id
1 'polypeptide(L)'
;AHDFKYHVASLAREKISILIDEWDKVGSEDRNEIWTGLKQVWDIPKNAAADKKTMIYAGERWKAFKNSLTSRYIDEKGNKFGKSAADDYSYIGKETWNDFVKSREDPAFLEKRKKGRVAQSYNKYPHRLSQRGYALLEKDMMADKLKKKEEKKQLEGQRFHLHLHHNVMKSGSKPD
;
A
#
# COMPACT_ATOMS: atom_id res chain seq x y z
N ALA A 1 11.91 -21.23 11.66
CA ALA A 1 10.72 -20.38 11.95
C ALA A 1 10.28 -19.52 10.75
N HIS A 2 11.22 -18.93 10.00
CA HIS A 2 10.91 -18.18 8.78
C HIS A 2 10.17 -19.03 7.74
N ASP A 3 10.62 -20.27 7.54
CA ASP A 3 10.08 -21.18 6.52
C ASP A 3 8.65 -21.63 6.82
N PHE A 4 8.33 -21.86 8.10
CA PHE A 4 6.95 -22.14 8.53
C PHE A 4 6.01 -20.98 8.17
N LYS A 5 6.37 -19.75 8.55
CA LYS A 5 5.56 -18.55 8.22
C LYS A 5 5.43 -18.34 6.72
N TYR A 6 6.50 -18.55 5.96
CA TYR A 6 6.45 -18.47 4.50
C TYR A 6 5.48 -19.52 3.94
N HIS A 7 5.53 -20.76 4.42
CA HIS A 7 4.67 -21.83 3.97
C HIS A 7 3.19 -21.56 4.31
N VAL A 8 2.88 -21.10 5.53
CA VAL A 8 1.54 -20.63 5.91
C VAL A 8 1.03 -19.54 4.97
N ALA A 9 1.88 -18.56 4.67
CA ALA A 9 1.52 -17.47 3.75
C ALA A 9 1.32 -17.97 2.31
N SER A 10 2.08 -18.97 1.86
CA SER A 10 1.94 -19.58 0.54
C SER A 10 0.61 -20.30 0.41
N LEU A 11 0.30 -21.19 1.36
CA LEU A 11 -0.98 -21.92 1.40
C LEU A 11 -2.17 -20.97 1.45
N ALA A 12 -2.09 -19.91 2.27
CA ALA A 12 -3.15 -18.92 2.35
C ALA A 12 -3.40 -18.17 1.02
N ARG A 13 -2.38 -17.98 0.18
CA ARG A 13 -2.52 -17.31 -1.12
C ARG A 13 -3.03 -18.26 -2.20
N GLU A 14 -2.64 -19.52 -2.11
CA GLU A 14 -2.98 -20.54 -3.09
C GLU A 14 -4.40 -21.07 -2.88
N LYS A 15 -4.79 -21.37 -1.64
CA LYS A 15 -6.06 -22.02 -1.33
C LYS A 15 -7.23 -21.04 -1.19
N ILE A 16 -6.97 -19.80 -0.74
CA ILE A 16 -8.04 -18.84 -0.47
C ILE A 16 -8.22 -17.90 -1.66
N SER A 17 -9.39 -17.96 -2.27
CA SER A 17 -9.76 -17.09 -3.39
C SER A 17 -9.60 -15.61 -3.04
N ILE A 18 -9.06 -14.84 -3.98
CA ILE A 18 -8.92 -13.37 -3.85
C ILE A 18 -10.27 -12.64 -3.95
N LEU A 19 -11.33 -13.33 -4.41
CA LEU A 19 -12.68 -12.78 -4.56
C LEU A 19 -13.44 -12.69 -3.23
N ILE A 20 -13.06 -13.47 -2.22
CA ILE A 20 -13.66 -13.36 -0.88
C ILE A 20 -13.30 -12.00 -0.30
N ASP A 21 -14.27 -11.20 0.14
CA ASP A 21 -14.02 -9.83 0.61
C ASP A 21 -13.16 -9.79 1.88
N GLU A 22 -13.55 -10.59 2.87
CA GLU A 22 -13.07 -10.55 4.25
C GLU A 22 -12.62 -11.92 4.71
N TRP A 23 -11.57 -11.96 5.54
CA TRP A 23 -11.05 -13.22 6.07
C TRP A 23 -12.08 -14.00 6.90
N ASP A 24 -12.96 -13.28 7.59
CA ASP A 24 -13.99 -13.87 8.43
C ASP A 24 -15.09 -14.58 7.62
N LYS A 25 -15.21 -14.25 6.32
CA LYS A 25 -16.11 -14.92 5.36
C LYS A 25 -15.49 -16.15 4.70
N VAL A 26 -14.22 -16.46 4.97
CA VAL A 26 -13.57 -17.66 4.43
C VAL A 26 -14.16 -18.90 5.07
N GLY A 27 -14.58 -19.86 4.25
CA GLY A 27 -15.23 -21.10 4.69
C GLY A 27 -14.35 -21.94 5.61
N SER A 28 -14.97 -22.77 6.43
CA SER A 28 -14.25 -23.75 7.25
C SER A 28 -13.47 -24.75 6.40
N GLU A 29 -13.99 -25.11 5.22
CA GLU A 29 -13.34 -26.00 4.26
C GLU A 29 -12.00 -25.44 3.79
N ASP A 30 -11.96 -24.21 3.26
CA ASP A 30 -10.71 -23.60 2.80
C ASP A 30 -9.69 -23.44 3.94
N ARG A 31 -10.14 -23.12 5.16
CA ARG A 31 -9.28 -23.05 6.35
C ARG A 31 -8.71 -24.42 6.72
N ASN A 32 -9.51 -25.48 6.56
CA ASN A 32 -9.09 -26.85 6.78
C ASN A 32 -8.07 -27.31 5.73
N GLU A 33 -8.17 -26.85 4.48
CA GLU A 33 -7.16 -27.14 3.46
C GLU A 33 -5.79 -26.54 3.81
N ILE A 34 -5.76 -25.29 4.27
CA ILE A 34 -4.52 -24.68 4.79
C ILE A 34 -3.95 -25.54 5.91
N TRP A 35 -4.78 -25.93 6.87
CA TRP A 35 -4.35 -26.71 8.02
C TRP A 35 -3.83 -28.11 7.64
N THR A 36 -4.49 -28.74 6.67
CA THR A 36 -4.10 -30.04 6.13
C THR A 36 -2.76 -29.94 5.41
N GLY A 37 -2.56 -28.93 4.57
CA GLY A 37 -1.29 -28.69 3.89
C GLY A 37 -0.14 -28.45 4.88
N LEU A 38 -0.40 -27.74 5.98
CA LEU A 38 0.62 -27.52 7.02
C LEU A 38 1.04 -28.82 7.70
N LYS A 39 0.08 -29.69 8.05
CA LYS A 39 0.36 -30.97 8.74
C LYS A 39 1.08 -32.00 7.87
N GLN A 40 1.02 -31.87 6.55
CA GLN A 40 1.78 -32.73 5.64
C GLN A 40 3.28 -32.49 5.71
N VAL A 41 3.70 -31.28 6.07
CA VAL A 41 5.11 -30.86 6.06
C VAL A 41 5.66 -30.68 7.48
N TRP A 42 4.82 -30.21 8.40
CA TRP A 42 5.23 -29.81 9.75
C TRP A 42 4.58 -30.69 10.80
N ASP A 43 5.38 -31.22 11.72
CA ASP A 43 4.88 -31.85 12.93
C ASP A 43 4.45 -30.76 13.93
N ILE A 44 3.17 -30.41 13.88
CA ILE A 44 2.57 -29.36 14.71
C ILE A 44 1.86 -30.02 15.90
N PRO A 45 2.35 -29.83 17.14
CA PRO A 45 1.68 -30.34 18.32
C PRO A 45 0.26 -29.79 18.40
N LYS A 46 -0.71 -30.65 18.75
CA LYS A 46 -2.11 -30.24 18.87
C LYS A 46 -2.25 -29.18 19.97
N ASN A 47 -2.38 -27.93 19.57
CA ASN A 47 -2.45 -26.78 20.46
C ASN A 47 -3.37 -25.72 19.88
N ALA A 48 -4.56 -25.55 20.47
CA ALA A 48 -5.57 -24.61 19.99
C ALA A 48 -5.06 -23.15 19.87
N ALA A 49 -4.11 -22.74 20.71
CA ALA A 49 -3.52 -21.40 20.62
C ALA A 49 -2.57 -21.25 19.42
N ALA A 50 -1.83 -22.31 19.08
CA ALA A 50 -0.96 -22.34 17.90
C ALA A 50 -1.80 -22.34 16.61
N ASP A 51 -2.87 -23.15 16.57
CA ASP A 51 -3.82 -23.22 15.47
C ASP A 51 -4.44 -21.83 15.21
N LYS A 52 -4.96 -21.20 16.26
CA LYS A 52 -5.54 -19.85 16.19
C LYS A 52 -4.54 -18.81 15.70
N LYS A 53 -3.33 -18.77 16.27
CA LYS A 53 -2.29 -17.81 15.86
C LYS A 53 -1.87 -18.02 14.40
N THR A 54 -1.75 -19.27 13.97
CA THR A 54 -1.38 -19.61 12.60
C THR A 54 -2.45 -19.13 11.62
N MET A 55 -3.73 -19.34 11.95
CA MET A 55 -4.83 -18.93 11.08
C MET A 55 -5.02 -17.39 11.05
N ILE A 56 -4.78 -16.70 12.16
CA ILE A 56 -4.70 -15.23 12.18
C ILE A 56 -3.59 -14.75 11.23
N TYR A 57 -2.40 -15.35 11.34
CA TYR A 57 -1.27 -14.98 10.48
C TYR A 57 -1.55 -15.27 9.00
N ALA A 58 -2.14 -16.42 8.67
CA ALA A 58 -2.59 -16.75 7.31
C ALA A 58 -3.49 -15.64 6.74
N GLY A 59 -4.50 -15.22 7.52
CA GLY A 59 -5.41 -14.14 7.12
C GLY A 59 -4.75 -12.79 6.94
N GLU A 60 -3.79 -12.42 7.79
CA GLU A 60 -2.99 -11.21 7.62
C GLU A 60 -2.18 -11.24 6.31
N ARG A 61 -1.55 -12.38 5.99
CA ARG A 61 -0.72 -12.52 4.78
C ARG A 61 -1.56 -12.59 3.52
N TRP A 62 -2.74 -13.19 3.56
CA TRP A 62 -3.70 -13.16 2.46
C TRP A 62 -4.24 -11.75 2.21
N LYS A 63 -4.65 -11.01 3.26
CA LYS A 63 -5.05 -9.59 3.13
C LYS A 63 -3.92 -8.74 2.54
N ALA A 64 -2.69 -8.91 3.04
CA ALA A 64 -1.52 -8.23 2.51
C ALA A 64 -1.24 -8.58 1.04
N PHE A 65 -1.47 -9.84 0.66
CA PHE A 65 -1.35 -10.29 -0.73
C PHE A 65 -2.35 -9.57 -1.63
N LYS A 66 -3.64 -9.53 -1.28
CA LYS A 66 -4.68 -8.78 -2.01
C LYS A 66 -4.30 -7.29 -2.16
N ASN A 67 -3.82 -6.65 -1.09
CA ASN A 67 -3.34 -5.27 -1.15
C ASN A 67 -2.16 -5.11 -2.12
N SER A 68 -1.24 -6.06 -2.14
CA SER A 68 -0.10 -6.06 -3.07
C SER A 68 -0.51 -6.27 -4.52
N LEU A 69 -1.60 -7.01 -4.78
CA LEU A 69 -2.14 -7.16 -6.13
C LEU A 69 -2.71 -5.83 -6.61
N THR A 70 -3.51 -5.18 -5.76
CA THR A 70 -4.07 -3.86 -6.07
C THR A 70 -2.97 -2.81 -6.27
N SER A 71 -1.95 -2.75 -5.40
CA SER A 71 -0.91 -1.72 -5.53
C SER A 71 0.06 -1.94 -6.69
N ARG A 72 0.31 -3.19 -7.10
CA ARG A 72 1.30 -3.48 -8.15
C ARG A 72 0.70 -3.52 -9.55
N TYR A 73 -0.51 -4.07 -9.70
CA TYR A 73 -1.09 -4.37 -11.01
C TYR A 73 -2.25 -3.45 -11.39
N ILE A 74 -2.98 -2.91 -10.41
CA ILE A 74 -4.19 -2.10 -10.64
C ILE A 74 -3.91 -0.60 -10.45
N ASP A 75 -3.11 -0.22 -9.46
CA ASP A 75 -2.74 1.18 -9.25
C ASP A 75 -1.84 1.68 -10.40
N GLU A 76 -2.10 2.86 -10.94
CA GLU A 76 -1.33 3.45 -12.05
C GLU A 76 0.16 3.62 -11.71
N LYS A 77 0.48 3.80 -10.42
CA LYS A 77 1.85 3.91 -9.90
C LYS A 77 2.52 2.55 -9.67
N GLY A 78 1.81 1.46 -9.93
CA GLY A 78 2.28 0.10 -9.75
C GLY A 78 3.32 -0.29 -10.79
N ASN A 79 4.35 -1.02 -10.35
CA ASN A 79 5.42 -1.48 -11.25
C ASN A 79 4.99 -2.54 -12.29
N LYS A 80 3.79 -3.09 -12.14
CA LYS A 80 3.18 -4.07 -13.05
C LYS A 80 1.81 -3.59 -13.54
N PHE A 81 1.56 -2.28 -13.53
CA PHE A 81 0.30 -1.70 -13.99
C PHE A 81 -0.04 -2.17 -15.41
N GLY A 82 -1.30 -2.58 -15.61
CA GLY A 82 -1.81 -3.10 -16.89
C GLY A 82 -1.44 -4.56 -17.20
N LYS A 83 -0.61 -5.22 -16.38
CA LYS A 83 -0.32 -6.66 -16.51
C LYS A 83 -1.35 -7.50 -15.75
N SER A 84 -1.52 -8.76 -16.17
CA SER A 84 -2.36 -9.71 -15.45
C SER A 84 -1.59 -10.34 -14.30
N ALA A 85 -2.17 -10.39 -13.09
CA ALA A 85 -1.57 -11.13 -12.00
C ALA A 85 -1.57 -12.65 -12.26
N ALA A 86 -2.47 -13.14 -13.12
CA ALA A 86 -2.51 -14.54 -13.53
C ALA A 86 -1.22 -14.99 -14.25
N ASP A 87 -0.46 -14.06 -14.81
CA ASP A 87 0.82 -14.37 -15.48
C ASP A 87 1.94 -14.70 -14.46
N ASP A 88 1.85 -14.15 -13.25
CA ASP A 88 2.85 -14.34 -12.19
C ASP A 88 2.42 -15.38 -11.14
N TYR A 89 1.12 -15.60 -10.98
CA TYR A 89 0.56 -16.52 -9.98
C TYR A 89 -0.31 -17.54 -10.69
N SER A 90 0.23 -18.74 -10.91
CA SER A 90 -0.44 -19.84 -11.62
C SER A 90 -1.75 -20.31 -10.97
N TYR A 91 -1.91 -20.10 -9.66
CA TYR A 91 -3.12 -20.40 -8.90
C TYR A 91 -4.22 -19.33 -9.04
N ILE A 92 -3.94 -18.20 -9.70
CA ILE A 92 -4.96 -17.18 -10.00
C ILE A 92 -5.42 -17.37 -11.45
N GLY A 93 -6.65 -17.83 -11.63
CA GLY A 93 -7.27 -17.91 -12.95
C GLY A 93 -7.48 -16.53 -13.57
N LYS A 94 -7.45 -16.44 -14.92
CA LYS A 94 -7.68 -15.18 -15.64
C LYS A 94 -9.05 -14.57 -15.34
N GLU A 95 -10.08 -15.41 -15.24
CA GLU A 95 -11.43 -14.99 -14.87
C GLU A 95 -11.47 -14.43 -13.46
N THR A 96 -10.92 -15.17 -12.49
CA THR A 96 -10.78 -14.72 -11.09
C THR A 96 -10.03 -13.40 -10.98
N TRP A 97 -8.98 -13.21 -11.78
CA TRP A 97 -8.26 -11.94 -11.85
C TRP A 97 -9.14 -10.81 -12.37
N ASN A 98 -9.88 -11.02 -13.45
CA ASN A 98 -10.76 -10.02 -14.04
C ASN A 98 -11.86 -9.58 -13.06
N ASP A 99 -12.49 -10.53 -12.37
CA ASP A 99 -13.52 -10.20 -11.37
C ASP A 99 -12.93 -9.49 -10.16
N PHE A 100 -11.71 -9.85 -9.77
CA PHE A 100 -10.97 -9.10 -8.76
C PHE A 100 -10.70 -7.66 -9.21
N VAL A 101 -10.31 -7.41 -10.46
CA VAL A 101 -10.11 -6.05 -11.00
C VAL A 101 -11.40 -5.26 -10.93
N LYS A 102 -12.52 -5.82 -11.40
CA LYS A 102 -13.85 -5.18 -11.29
C LYS A 102 -14.20 -4.82 -9.85
N SER A 103 -13.93 -5.71 -8.88
CA SER A 103 -14.15 -5.42 -7.46
C SER A 103 -13.33 -4.24 -6.92
N ARG A 104 -12.22 -3.88 -7.58
CA ARG A 104 -11.37 -2.73 -7.21
C ARG A 104 -11.70 -1.45 -7.97
N GLU A 105 -12.44 -1.56 -9.06
CA GLU A 105 -13.01 -0.43 -9.80
C GLU A 105 -14.36 0.00 -9.22
N ASP A 106 -14.98 -0.85 -8.40
CA ASP A 106 -16.21 -0.54 -7.68
C ASP A 106 -16.13 0.82 -6.94
N PRO A 107 -17.09 1.73 -7.17
CA PRO A 107 -17.09 3.05 -6.55
C PRO A 107 -17.04 3.02 -5.02
N ALA A 108 -17.72 2.08 -4.37
CA ALA A 108 -17.72 1.98 -2.91
C ALA A 108 -16.32 1.59 -2.38
N PHE A 109 -15.64 0.68 -3.09
CA PHE A 109 -14.24 0.36 -2.79
C PHE A 109 -13.31 1.57 -2.98
N LEU A 110 -13.44 2.29 -4.10
CA LEU A 110 -12.62 3.47 -4.39
C LEU A 110 -12.83 4.58 -3.37
N GLU A 111 -14.06 4.80 -2.92
CA GLU A 111 -14.38 5.79 -1.89
C GLU A 111 -13.74 5.40 -0.55
N LYS A 112 -13.88 4.13 -0.13
CA LYS A 112 -13.23 3.60 1.09
C LYS A 112 -11.71 3.76 1.00
N ARG A 113 -11.12 3.46 -0.15
CA ARG A 113 -9.68 3.60 -0.41
C ARG A 113 -9.24 5.07 -0.34
N LYS A 114 -10.00 5.99 -0.94
CA LYS A 114 -9.74 7.44 -0.91
C LYS A 114 -9.80 7.98 0.52
N LYS A 115 -10.84 7.63 1.29
CA LYS A 115 -10.99 7.98 2.71
C LYS A 115 -9.76 7.53 3.52
N GLY A 116 -9.30 6.29 3.32
CA GLY A 116 -8.10 5.76 3.97
C GLY A 116 -6.82 6.53 3.61
N ARG A 117 -6.61 6.86 2.33
CA ARG A 117 -5.46 7.66 1.87
C ARG A 117 -5.48 9.08 2.46
N VAL A 118 -6.65 9.71 2.47
CA VAL A 118 -6.85 11.04 3.05
C VAL A 118 -6.55 11.03 4.55
N ALA A 119 -7.10 10.08 5.30
CA ALA A 119 -6.81 9.93 6.73
C ALA A 119 -5.30 9.72 6.99
N GLN A 120 -4.63 8.90 6.16
CA GLN A 120 -3.18 8.70 6.23
C GLN A 120 -2.39 9.99 5.94
N SER A 121 -2.86 10.82 5.00
CA SER A 121 -2.18 12.09 4.65
C SER A 121 -2.19 13.13 5.77
N TYR A 122 -3.19 13.08 6.67
CA TYR A 122 -3.25 13.92 7.86
C TYR A 122 -2.36 13.43 9.01
N ASN A 123 -1.67 12.30 8.87
CA ASN A 123 -0.75 11.82 9.89
C ASN A 123 0.51 12.69 9.95
N LYS A 124 0.51 13.69 10.83
CA LYS A 124 1.62 14.62 11.06
C LYS A 124 2.88 13.93 11.59
N TYR A 125 2.72 12.84 12.36
CA TYR A 125 3.82 12.12 12.99
C TYR A 125 3.78 10.65 12.57
N PRO A 126 4.13 10.34 11.31
CA PRO A 126 4.27 8.95 10.92
C PRO A 126 5.28 8.27 11.85
N HIS A 127 4.97 7.06 12.29
CA HIS A 127 5.87 6.30 13.16
C HIS A 127 7.18 6.03 12.41
N ARG A 128 8.28 6.63 12.91
CA ARG A 128 9.61 6.56 12.28
C ARG A 128 10.48 5.42 12.84
N LEU A 129 10.03 4.75 13.90
CA LEU A 129 10.76 3.66 14.57
C LEU A 129 10.43 2.29 13.92
N SER A 130 10.83 2.05 12.67
CA SER A 130 10.94 0.66 12.15
C SER A 130 11.92 0.54 10.98
N GLN A 131 12.67 -0.59 10.96
CA GLN A 131 13.63 -1.17 9.98
C GLN A 131 14.59 -0.30 9.14
N ARG A 132 14.32 0.98 8.86
CA ARG A 132 15.13 1.85 8.00
C ARG A 132 16.10 2.77 8.76
N GLY A 133 16.00 2.81 10.09
CA GLY A 133 16.93 3.52 10.98
C GLY A 133 16.95 5.04 10.84
N TYR A 134 17.83 5.69 11.60
CA TYR A 134 18.00 7.16 11.63
C TYR A 134 18.61 7.74 10.36
N ALA A 135 19.44 6.98 9.63
CA ALA A 135 20.14 7.46 8.46
C ALA A 135 19.20 7.86 7.30
N LEU A 136 18.12 7.09 7.08
CA LEU A 136 17.13 7.46 6.06
C LEU A 136 16.24 8.61 6.53
N LEU A 137 15.94 8.63 7.83
CA LEU A 137 15.21 9.72 8.46
C LEU A 137 15.93 11.08 8.27
N GLU A 138 17.24 11.11 8.46
CA GLU A 138 18.04 12.31 8.21
C GLU A 138 17.99 12.74 6.74
N LYS A 139 18.11 11.80 5.80
CA LYS A 139 17.99 12.10 4.36
C LYS A 139 16.64 12.72 4.01
N ASP A 140 15.55 12.15 4.51
CA ASP A 140 14.19 12.67 4.28
C ASP A 140 14.04 14.08 4.88
N MET A 141 14.55 14.30 6.10
CA MET A 141 14.51 15.61 6.75
C MET A 141 15.34 16.66 6.00
N MET A 142 16.49 16.28 5.44
CA MET A 142 17.30 17.19 4.61
C MET A 142 16.58 17.55 3.31
N ALA A 143 15.96 16.57 2.64
CA ALA A 143 15.18 16.81 1.43
C ALA A 143 13.99 17.75 1.68
N ASP A 144 13.27 17.57 2.79
CA ASP A 144 12.18 18.47 3.19
C ASP A 144 12.67 19.89 3.49
N LYS A 145 13.84 20.04 4.13
CA LYS A 145 14.45 21.36 4.37
C LYS A 145 14.87 22.04 3.06
N LEU A 146 15.38 21.29 2.09
CA LEU A 146 15.75 21.80 0.78
C LEU A 146 14.52 22.31 0.01
N LYS A 147 13.45 21.51 -0.05
CA LYS A 147 12.18 21.94 -0.66
C LYS A 147 11.63 23.22 -0.05
N LYS A 148 11.59 23.30 1.29
CA LYS A 148 11.15 24.53 1.99
C LYS A 148 12.01 25.75 1.66
N LYS A 149 13.32 25.58 1.46
CA LYS A 149 14.22 26.66 1.04
C LYS A 149 13.94 27.11 -0.39
N GLU A 150 13.69 26.17 -1.31
CA GLU A 150 13.36 26.45 -2.70
C GLU A 150 12.03 27.20 -2.80
N GLU A 151 10.99 26.74 -2.10
CA GLU A 151 9.70 27.43 -2.01
C GLU A 151 9.84 28.86 -1.47
N LYS A 152 10.67 29.06 -0.45
CA LYS A 152 10.95 30.40 0.10
C LYS A 152 11.64 31.31 -0.90
N LYS A 153 12.65 30.80 -1.61
CA LYS A 153 13.35 31.55 -2.66
C LYS A 153 12.42 31.94 -3.82
N GLN A 154 11.52 31.04 -4.20
CA GLN A 154 10.52 31.33 -5.23
C GLN A 154 9.53 32.42 -4.79
N LEU A 155 9.06 32.36 -3.54
CA LEU A 155 8.21 33.39 -2.94
C LEU A 155 8.91 34.76 -2.83
N GLU A 156 10.19 34.77 -2.44
CA GLU A 156 11.00 35.98 -2.40
C GLU A 156 11.20 36.54 -3.82
N GLY A 157 11.53 35.71 -4.80
CA GLY A 157 11.64 36.12 -6.21
C GLY A 157 10.34 36.71 -6.75
N GLN A 158 9.19 36.08 -6.46
CA GLN A 158 7.87 36.60 -6.83
C GLN A 158 7.57 37.94 -6.14
N ARG A 159 7.95 38.10 -4.86
CA ARG A 159 7.80 39.36 -4.11
C ARG A 159 8.68 40.48 -4.68
N PHE A 160 9.92 40.18 -5.05
CA PHE A 160 10.83 41.15 -5.69
C PHE A 160 10.30 41.57 -7.08
N HIS A 161 9.78 40.63 -7.86
CA HIS A 161 9.17 40.91 -9.16
C HIS A 161 7.94 41.84 -9.04
N LEU A 162 7.05 41.58 -8.08
CA LEU A 162 5.91 42.45 -7.77
C LEU A 162 6.35 43.86 -7.33
N HIS A 163 7.43 43.97 -6.56
CA HIS A 163 7.95 45.26 -6.10
C HIS A 163 8.54 46.10 -7.24
N LEU A 164 9.24 45.46 -8.19
CA LEU A 164 9.75 46.11 -9.40
C LEU A 164 8.60 46.62 -10.28
N HIS A 165 7.55 45.82 -10.48
CA HIS A 165 6.36 46.24 -11.24
C HIS A 165 5.66 47.45 -10.59
N HIS A 166 5.58 47.50 -9.25
CA HIS A 166 5.02 48.64 -8.53
C HIS A 166 5.88 49.91 -8.67
N ASN A 167 7.22 49.82 -8.60
CA ASN A 167 8.10 50.98 -8.73
C ASN A 167 8.20 51.51 -10.17
N VAL A 168 8.11 50.64 -11.19
CA VAL A 168 8.02 51.04 -12.60
C VAL A 168 6.70 51.79 -12.86
N MET A 169 5.58 51.31 -12.31
CA MET A 169 4.29 52.01 -12.38
C MET A 169 4.29 53.39 -11.68
N LYS A 170 5.14 53.59 -10.68
CA LYS A 170 5.30 54.88 -9.97
C LYS A 170 6.28 55.85 -10.64
N SER A 171 7.24 55.36 -11.42
CA SER A 171 8.26 56.19 -12.11
C SER A 171 7.87 56.58 -13.54
N GLY A 172 6.87 55.91 -14.12
CA GLY A 172 6.26 56.28 -15.40
C GLY A 172 5.05 57.20 -15.26
N SER A 173 5.19 58.38 -14.64
CA SER A 173 4.26 59.49 -14.87
C SER A 173 4.80 60.82 -14.34
N LYS A 174 5.48 61.56 -15.22
CA LYS A 174 5.07 62.93 -15.59
C LYS A 174 5.85 63.38 -16.84
N PRO A 175 5.17 63.69 -17.95
CA PRO A 175 5.75 64.44 -19.05
C PRO A 175 5.78 65.93 -18.69
N ASP A 176 6.86 66.62 -19.05
CA ASP A 176 6.90 68.02 -19.45
C ASP A 176 8.07 68.18 -20.45
#